data_AF-A0A854CLH8-F1
#
_entry.id   AF-A0A854CLH8-F1
#
_cell.length_a   1.000
_cell.length_b   1.000
_cell.length_c   1.000
_cell.angle_alpha   90.00
_cell.angle_beta   90.00
_cell.angle_gamma   90.00
#
_symmetry.space_group_name_H-M   'P 1'
#
loop_
_entity.id
_entity.type
_entity.pdbx_description
1 polymer ?
#
loop_
_entity_poly.entity_id
_entity_poly.type
_entity_poly.pdbx_seq_one_letter_code
_entity_poly.pdbx_strand_id
1 'polypeptide(L)'
;MSNEPALPQDQGSLAVDGRTNQAGVGRAKPQDMAVLCPIICSCLHDPLTGVAGQKLYQLCVSSKLRSLDWNHLSRYKPEVNYDMTQQPPAPIMDSGLATKAHDWLKGWIDKYWDEPGKDRPPFRPRAGLIRRPDVVTVVDPTRPPTQDNLEDVIEIKFPGDEMSDAQREDYRRIAGKDPILLESSECKCSKQEQPQKHVAPVEIEQLAPVATLAAWLAFLASGGRSPIPAR
;
A
#
# COMPACT_ATOMS: atom_id res chain seq x y z
N MET A 1 30.37 54.59 44.04
CA MET A 1 28.98 54.59 43.54
C MET A 1 28.89 53.53 42.45
N SER A 2 28.19 52.45 42.79
CA SER A 2 27.58 51.41 41.95
C SER A 2 28.38 50.83 40.78
N ASN A 3 29.07 49.71 41.03
CA ASN A 3 29.35 48.69 40.02
C ASN A 3 28.11 47.78 39.93
N GLU A 4 27.49 47.75 38.76
CA GLU A 4 26.39 46.84 38.42
C GLU A 4 26.99 45.53 37.85
N PRO A 5 26.60 44.35 38.35
CA PRO A 5 27.16 43.08 37.89
C PRO A 5 26.45 42.58 36.63
N ALA A 6 27.23 42.03 35.71
CA ALA A 6 26.76 41.28 34.55
C ALA A 6 26.03 39.99 34.98
N LEU A 7 24.83 39.74 34.43
CA LEU A 7 24.11 38.47 34.47
C LEU A 7 24.31 37.72 33.13
N PRO A 8 24.17 36.38 33.09
CA PRO A 8 24.91 35.50 32.20
C PRO A 8 24.19 35.29 30.87
N GLN A 9 24.99 34.99 29.85
CA GLN A 9 24.55 34.47 28.57
C GLN A 9 24.03 33.04 28.76
N ASP A 10 22.72 32.83 28.61
CA ASP A 10 22.15 31.49 28.48
C ASP A 10 22.12 31.09 27.00
N GLN A 11 22.82 30.00 26.71
CA GLN A 11 22.94 29.36 25.41
C GLN A 11 21.78 28.37 25.26
N GLY A 12 20.75 28.75 24.52
CA GLY A 12 19.65 27.87 24.15
C GLY A 12 19.41 27.88 22.65
N SER A 13 20.35 27.31 21.89
CA SER A 13 20.18 27.06 20.45
C SER A 13 19.10 26.00 20.25
N LEU A 14 17.87 26.43 19.96
CA LEU A 14 16.83 25.56 19.45
C LEU A 14 17.24 25.17 18.02
N ALA A 15 17.69 23.92 17.87
CA ALA A 15 17.84 23.28 16.58
C ALA A 15 16.48 23.26 15.88
N VAL A 16 16.29 24.18 14.93
CA VAL A 16 15.20 24.13 13.98
C VAL A 16 15.50 22.95 13.06
N ASP A 17 14.81 21.83 13.27
CA ASP A 17 14.77 20.72 12.31
C ASP A 17 14.36 21.31 10.95
N GLY A 18 15.31 21.35 10.01
CA GLY A 18 15.16 21.92 8.67
C GLY A 18 14.25 21.08 7.77
N ARG A 19 12.98 20.90 8.14
CA ARG A 19 11.96 20.32 7.28
C ARG A 19 11.32 21.43 6.46
N THR A 20 11.67 21.52 5.19
CA THR A 20 10.93 22.31 4.22
C THR A 20 9.50 21.77 4.14
N ASN A 21 8.55 22.44 4.78
CA ASN A 21 7.13 22.18 4.56
C ASN A 21 6.87 22.44 3.07
N GLN A 22 6.52 21.42 2.29
CA GLN A 22 6.03 21.66 0.93
C GLN A 22 4.74 22.47 1.05
N ALA A 23 4.69 23.65 0.44
CA ALA A 23 3.51 24.50 0.50
C ALA A 23 2.34 23.82 -0.24
N GLY A 24 1.15 23.83 0.36
CA GLY A 24 -0.06 23.27 -0.26
C GLY A 24 -0.23 21.75 -0.14
N VAL A 25 0.46 21.10 0.80
CA VAL A 25 0.12 19.75 1.28
C VAL A 25 -0.23 19.79 2.77
N GLY A 26 -1.18 18.96 3.19
CA GLY A 26 -1.51 18.75 4.59
C GLY A 26 -0.61 17.71 5.25
N ARG A 27 -0.75 17.57 6.58
CA ARG A 27 -0.10 16.54 7.40
C ARG A 27 -1.07 15.41 7.74
N ALA A 28 -0.57 14.17 7.76
CA ALA A 28 -1.38 13.01 8.13
C ALA A 28 -1.90 13.13 9.58
N LYS A 29 -3.15 12.72 9.81
CA LYS A 29 -3.73 12.70 11.16
C LYS A 29 -3.08 11.60 11.99
N PRO A 30 -3.04 11.73 13.33
CA PRO A 30 -2.48 10.68 14.20
C PRO A 30 -3.08 9.29 13.97
N GLN A 31 -4.38 9.20 13.70
CA GLN A 31 -5.05 7.94 13.39
C GLN A 31 -4.55 7.29 12.08
N ASP A 32 -4.29 8.10 11.05
CA ASP A 32 -3.82 7.62 9.76
C ASP A 32 -2.35 7.21 9.86
N MET A 33 -1.54 7.98 10.59
CA MET A 33 -0.16 7.59 10.90
C MET A 33 -0.11 6.28 11.69
N ALA A 34 -0.99 6.07 12.66
CA ALA A 34 -1.02 4.85 13.47
C ALA A 34 -1.27 3.58 12.64
N VAL A 35 -1.99 3.70 11.51
CA VAL A 35 -2.23 2.60 10.56
C VAL A 35 -1.12 2.50 9.52
N LEU A 36 -0.75 3.62 8.90
CA LEU A 36 0.15 3.65 7.74
C LEU A 36 1.61 3.46 8.16
N CYS A 37 2.06 4.04 9.27
CA CYS A 37 3.47 4.01 9.64
C CYS A 37 4.02 2.61 9.94
N PRO A 38 3.32 1.71 10.67
CA PRO A 38 3.80 0.32 10.82
C PRO A 38 4.00 -0.39 9.48
N ILE A 39 3.11 -0.15 8.50
CA ILE A 39 3.20 -0.73 7.16
C ILE A 39 4.38 -0.13 6.40
N ILE A 40 4.51 1.21 6.41
CA ILE A 40 5.61 1.95 5.78
C ILE A 40 6.95 1.49 6.35
N CYS A 41 7.08 1.41 7.68
CA CYS A 41 8.32 0.97 8.33
C CYS A 41 8.65 -0.49 8.00
N SER A 42 7.66 -1.38 7.98
CA SER A 42 7.85 -2.76 7.54
C SER A 42 8.39 -2.81 6.11
N CYS A 43 7.83 -2.02 5.20
CA CYS A 43 8.28 -1.97 3.80
C CYS A 43 9.62 -1.27 3.60
N LEU A 44 9.96 -0.29 4.45
CA LEU A 44 11.27 0.37 4.42
C LEU A 44 12.38 -0.61 4.83
N HIS A 45 12.10 -1.48 5.82
CA HIS A 45 13.04 -2.49 6.30
C HIS A 45 13.12 -3.71 5.36
N ASP A 46 11.98 -4.25 4.94
CA ASP A 46 11.87 -5.46 4.13
C ASP A 46 11.01 -5.19 2.88
N PRO A 47 11.54 -4.45 1.89
CA PRO A 47 10.81 -4.14 0.69
C PRO A 47 10.67 -5.34 -0.23
N LEU A 48 9.61 -5.34 -1.03
CA LEU A 48 9.58 -6.17 -2.23
C LEU A 48 10.76 -5.79 -3.15
N THR A 49 11.41 -6.79 -3.73
CA THR A 49 12.55 -6.58 -4.63
C THR A 49 12.16 -6.95 -6.06
N GLY A 50 12.33 -6.01 -6.99
CA GLY A 50 12.08 -6.24 -8.40
C GLY A 50 13.18 -7.09 -9.06
N VAL A 51 12.93 -7.51 -10.30
CA VAL A 51 13.85 -8.37 -11.07
C VAL A 51 15.24 -7.76 -11.29
N ALA A 52 15.36 -6.44 -11.27
CA ALA A 52 16.64 -5.73 -11.40
C ALA A 52 17.24 -5.31 -10.03
N GLY A 53 16.74 -5.87 -8.92
CA GLY A 53 17.21 -5.57 -7.56
C GLY A 53 16.68 -4.25 -6.98
N GLN A 54 15.83 -3.53 -7.71
CA GLN A 54 15.25 -2.29 -7.22
C GLN A 54 14.23 -2.55 -6.09
N LYS A 55 14.22 -1.67 -5.09
CA LYS A 55 13.30 -1.75 -3.94
C LYS A 55 11.93 -1.19 -4.34
N LEU A 56 10.89 -1.99 -4.18
CA LEU A 56 9.51 -1.66 -4.57
C LEU A 56 8.69 -1.30 -3.34
N TYR A 57 9.04 -0.19 -2.70
CA TYR A 57 8.44 0.24 -1.44
C TYR A 57 6.92 0.51 -1.56
N GLN A 58 6.50 1.29 -2.57
CA GLN A 58 5.08 1.59 -2.80
C GLN A 58 4.27 0.32 -3.05
N LEU A 59 4.80 -0.62 -3.86
CA LEU A 59 4.14 -1.90 -4.11
C LEU A 59 4.02 -2.75 -2.83
N CYS A 60 5.03 -2.71 -1.96
CA CYS A 60 4.97 -3.38 -0.66
C CYS A 60 3.84 -2.80 0.20
N VAL A 61 3.73 -1.47 0.28
CA VAL A 61 2.68 -0.79 1.06
C VAL A 61 1.30 -1.11 0.50
N SER A 62 1.11 -0.94 -0.81
CA SER A 62 -0.19 -1.19 -1.45
C SER A 62 -0.63 -2.64 -1.30
N SER A 63 0.30 -3.60 -1.42
CA SER A 63 0.01 -5.03 -1.22
C SER A 63 -0.43 -5.35 0.20
N LYS A 64 0.25 -4.80 1.22
CA LYS A 64 -0.13 -4.98 2.63
C LYS A 64 -1.50 -4.34 2.93
N LEU A 65 -1.75 -3.14 2.43
CA LEU A 65 -3.05 -2.48 2.58
C LEU A 65 -4.18 -3.27 1.90
N ARG A 66 -3.96 -3.80 0.69
CA ARG A 66 -4.94 -4.68 0.02
C ARG A 66 -5.22 -5.95 0.82
N SER A 67 -4.19 -6.54 1.43
CA SER A 67 -4.37 -7.72 2.28
C SER A 67 -5.19 -7.41 3.54
N LEU A 68 -5.13 -6.19 4.07
CA LEU A 68 -5.94 -5.75 5.20
C LEU A 68 -7.38 -5.39 4.77
N ASP A 69 -7.56 -4.86 3.57
CA ASP A 69 -8.86 -4.53 2.97
C ASP A 69 -9.52 -5.72 2.25
N TRP A 70 -9.42 -6.92 2.83
CA TRP A 70 -9.87 -8.18 2.20
C TRP A 70 -11.37 -8.22 1.89
N ASN A 71 -12.19 -7.48 2.64
CA ASN A 71 -13.64 -7.37 2.43
C ASN A 71 -14.04 -6.09 1.70
N HIS A 72 -13.08 -5.26 1.29
CA HIS A 72 -13.31 -3.97 0.64
C HIS A 72 -14.12 -2.98 1.49
N LEU A 73 -14.08 -3.08 2.82
CA LEU A 73 -14.72 -2.16 3.76
C LEU A 73 -13.72 -1.45 4.70
N SER A 74 -12.43 -1.47 4.36
CA SER A 74 -11.43 -0.61 5.01
C SER A 74 -11.68 0.85 4.66
N ARG A 75 -11.44 1.73 5.63
CA ARG A 75 -11.30 3.17 5.42
C ARG A 75 -10.15 3.52 4.48
N TYR A 76 -9.09 2.72 4.46
CA TYR A 76 -7.87 2.96 3.69
C TYR A 76 -7.94 2.17 2.39
N LYS A 77 -8.14 2.87 1.27
CA LYS A 77 -8.23 2.27 -0.07
C LYS A 77 -6.92 2.50 -0.84
N PRO A 78 -6.09 1.46 -1.03
CA PRO A 78 -4.83 1.61 -1.75
C PRO A 78 -5.04 1.65 -3.27
N GLU A 79 -4.29 2.50 -3.95
CA GLU A 79 -4.16 2.52 -5.42
C GLU A 79 -5.50 2.58 -6.19
N VAL A 80 -6.43 3.44 -5.76
CA VAL A 80 -7.67 3.71 -6.52
C VAL A 80 -7.34 4.59 -7.73
N ASN A 81 -7.75 4.18 -8.93
CA ASN A 81 -7.60 5.00 -10.13
C ASN A 81 -8.75 6.01 -10.23
N TYR A 82 -8.47 7.24 -10.65
CA TYR A 82 -9.45 8.28 -10.90
C TYR A 82 -9.40 8.74 -12.35
N ASP A 83 -10.57 8.84 -12.97
CA ASP A 83 -10.77 9.52 -14.24
C ASP A 83 -10.78 11.03 -14.01
N MET A 84 -9.69 11.68 -14.43
CA MET A 84 -9.45 13.12 -14.24
C MET A 84 -10.22 14.01 -15.22
N THR A 85 -10.95 13.41 -16.16
CA THR A 85 -11.75 14.14 -17.16
C THR A 85 -13.12 14.52 -16.61
N GLN A 86 -13.56 13.87 -15.54
CA GLN A 86 -14.84 14.10 -14.89
C GLN A 86 -14.74 15.24 -13.86
N GLN A 87 -15.88 15.88 -13.55
CA GLN A 87 -15.98 16.93 -12.53
C GLN A 87 -17.09 16.58 -11.53
N PRO A 88 -16.74 16.18 -10.28
CA PRO A 88 -15.39 15.93 -9.77
C PRO A 88 -14.73 14.70 -10.44
N PRO A 89 -13.38 14.51 -10.32
CA PRO A 89 -12.72 13.30 -10.79
C PRO A 89 -13.39 12.04 -10.22
N ALA A 90 -13.66 11.07 -11.08
CA ALA A 90 -14.48 9.91 -10.73
C ALA A 90 -13.61 8.68 -10.43
N PRO A 91 -13.82 7.97 -9.31
CA PRO A 91 -13.08 6.74 -9.02
C PRO A 91 -13.48 5.62 -9.98
N ILE A 92 -12.49 4.85 -10.43
CA ILE A 92 -12.66 3.69 -11.31
C ILE A 92 -12.77 2.44 -10.43
N MET A 93 -14.01 2.04 -10.18
CA MET A 93 -14.38 0.95 -9.26
C MET A 93 -14.80 -0.32 -10.01
N ASP A 94 -14.80 -1.44 -9.30
CA ASP A 94 -15.34 -2.71 -9.74
C ASP A 94 -16.86 -2.60 -9.96
N SER A 95 -17.38 -3.19 -11.05
CA SER A 95 -18.80 -3.13 -11.37
C SER A 95 -19.69 -3.94 -10.43
N GLY A 96 -19.14 -4.97 -9.77
CA GLY A 96 -19.87 -5.82 -8.83
C GLY A 96 -19.79 -5.34 -7.39
N LEU A 97 -18.83 -4.45 -7.06
CA LEU A 97 -18.64 -3.94 -5.71
C LEU A 97 -18.08 -2.52 -5.73
N ALA A 98 -18.92 -1.53 -5.45
CA ALA A 98 -18.58 -0.11 -5.54
C ALA A 98 -17.46 0.34 -4.60
N THR A 99 -17.13 -0.42 -3.55
CA THR A 99 -16.04 -0.10 -2.61
C THR A 99 -14.70 -0.73 -2.98
N LYS A 100 -14.67 -1.58 -4.03
CA LYS A 100 -13.48 -2.24 -4.54
C LYS A 100 -12.95 -1.52 -5.77
N ALA A 101 -11.68 -1.14 -5.76
CA ALA A 101 -11.04 -0.56 -6.95
C ALA A 101 -11.00 -1.56 -8.10
N HIS A 102 -11.07 -1.09 -9.35
CA HIS A 102 -11.01 -1.98 -10.50
C HIS A 102 -9.60 -2.58 -10.67
N ASP A 103 -9.47 -3.91 -10.60
CA ASP A 103 -8.17 -4.60 -10.60
C ASP A 103 -7.40 -4.45 -11.93
N TRP A 104 -8.12 -4.39 -13.06
CA TRP A 104 -7.51 -4.36 -14.39
C TRP A 104 -7.83 -3.06 -15.15
N LEU A 105 -7.02 -2.03 -14.91
CA LEU A 105 -7.23 -0.70 -15.51
C LEU A 105 -7.26 -0.73 -17.05
N LYS A 106 -6.38 -1.51 -17.70
CA LYS A 106 -6.33 -1.58 -19.17
C LYS A 106 -7.66 -2.07 -19.74
N GLY A 107 -8.21 -3.15 -19.19
CA GLY A 107 -9.50 -3.67 -19.63
C GLY A 107 -10.64 -2.69 -19.37
N TRP A 108 -10.57 -1.94 -18.27
CA TRP A 108 -11.55 -0.86 -18.02
C TRP A 108 -11.48 0.23 -19.09
N ILE A 109 -10.28 0.71 -19.44
CA ILE A 109 -10.09 1.72 -20.49
C ILE A 109 -10.63 1.19 -21.83
N ASP A 110 -10.19 0.01 -22.25
CA ASP A 110 -10.57 -0.59 -23.54
C ASP A 110 -12.10 -0.73 -23.67
N LYS A 111 -12.80 -0.95 -22.55
CA LYS A 111 -14.24 -1.18 -22.53
C LYS A 111 -15.08 0.10 -22.36
N TYR A 112 -14.64 1.03 -21.53
CA TYR A 112 -15.49 2.12 -21.05
C TYR A 112 -14.98 3.52 -21.41
N TRP A 113 -13.76 3.67 -21.93
CA TRP A 113 -13.20 5.01 -22.16
C TRP A 113 -14.03 5.82 -23.17
N ASP A 114 -14.41 5.19 -24.28
CA ASP A 114 -15.16 5.82 -25.38
C ASP A 114 -16.69 5.75 -25.19
N GLU A 115 -17.15 5.56 -23.94
CA GLU A 115 -18.57 5.56 -23.61
C GLU A 115 -19.22 6.91 -23.96
N PRO A 116 -20.30 6.94 -24.78
CA PRO A 116 -21.00 8.17 -25.12
C PRO A 116 -21.54 8.90 -23.87
N GLY A 117 -21.45 10.22 -23.85
CA GLY A 117 -21.98 11.05 -22.77
C GLY A 117 -21.05 11.24 -21.57
N LYS A 118 -19.81 10.73 -21.63
CA LYS A 118 -18.74 11.00 -20.63
C LYS A 118 -17.80 12.13 -21.03
N ASP A 119 -17.95 12.67 -22.25
CA ASP A 119 -17.17 13.79 -22.80
C ASP A 119 -15.65 13.66 -22.64
N ARG A 120 -15.13 12.44 -22.71
CA ARG A 120 -13.69 12.16 -22.58
C ARG A 120 -12.97 12.48 -23.88
N PRO A 121 -11.75 13.06 -23.83
CA PRO A 121 -10.87 13.08 -25.00
C PRO A 121 -10.41 11.65 -25.33
N PRO A 122 -9.92 11.40 -26.57
CA PRO A 122 -9.30 10.12 -26.92
C PRO A 122 -8.21 9.74 -25.91
N PHE A 123 -8.22 8.47 -25.46
CA PHE A 123 -7.26 8.03 -24.45
C PHE A 123 -5.82 8.14 -24.96
N ARG A 124 -4.97 8.80 -24.16
CA ARG A 124 -3.53 8.90 -24.42
C ARG A 124 -2.76 8.53 -23.15
N PRO A 125 -1.94 7.46 -23.17
CA PRO A 125 -1.10 7.13 -22.03
C PRO A 125 -0.22 8.30 -21.61
N ARG A 126 -0.04 8.48 -20.29
CA ARG A 126 0.77 9.56 -19.67
C ARG A 126 0.26 10.99 -19.92
N ALA A 127 -0.93 11.18 -20.48
CA ALA A 127 -1.53 12.50 -20.64
C ALA A 127 -2.20 13.05 -19.36
N GLY A 128 -2.06 12.37 -18.23
CA GLY A 128 -2.67 12.78 -16.95
C GLY A 128 -4.18 12.51 -16.86
N LEU A 129 -4.77 11.80 -17.83
CA LEU A 129 -6.20 11.50 -17.88
C LEU A 129 -6.67 10.56 -16.77
N ILE A 130 -5.75 9.73 -16.26
CA ILE A 130 -5.98 8.85 -15.12
C ILE A 130 -4.89 9.08 -14.10
N ARG A 131 -5.27 9.20 -12.83
CA ARG A 131 -4.34 9.36 -11.70
C ARG A 131 -4.63 8.34 -10.62
N ARG A 132 -3.58 7.91 -9.94
CA ARG A 132 -3.64 6.88 -8.90
C ARG A 132 -2.84 7.36 -7.70
N PRO A 133 -3.47 7.92 -6.66
CA PRO A 133 -2.79 8.15 -5.39
C PRO A 133 -2.42 6.82 -4.71
N ASP A 134 -1.42 6.86 -3.84
CA ASP A 134 -1.01 5.68 -3.06
C ASP A 134 -2.14 5.17 -2.17
N VAL A 135 -2.80 6.08 -1.45
CA VAL A 135 -3.92 5.77 -0.55
C VAL A 135 -4.97 6.88 -0.63
N VAL A 136 -6.24 6.49 -0.66
CA VAL A 136 -7.34 7.40 -0.29
C VAL A 136 -8.00 6.90 0.98
N THR A 137 -8.40 7.84 1.83
CA THR A 137 -9.20 7.54 3.02
C THR A 137 -10.63 8.00 2.78
N VAL A 138 -11.60 7.20 3.24
CA VAL A 138 -13.03 7.51 3.10
C VAL A 138 -13.70 7.76 4.45
N VAL A 139 -14.72 8.61 4.45
CA VAL A 139 -15.55 8.89 5.62
C VAL A 139 -16.42 7.67 5.94
N ASP A 140 -17.13 7.15 4.93
CA ASP A 140 -17.95 5.94 5.02
C ASP A 140 -17.33 4.81 4.16
N PRO A 141 -16.81 3.73 4.77
CA PRO A 141 -16.18 2.63 4.04
C PRO A 141 -17.15 1.74 3.26
N THR A 142 -18.47 1.89 3.48
CA THR A 142 -19.51 1.17 2.72
C THR A 142 -19.86 1.86 1.41
N ARG A 143 -19.29 3.05 1.16
CA ARG A 143 -19.51 3.86 -0.03
C ARG A 143 -18.24 3.95 -0.90
N PRO A 144 -18.38 4.16 -2.22
CA PRO A 144 -17.23 4.39 -3.09
C PRO A 144 -16.42 5.62 -2.65
N PRO A 145 -15.13 5.70 -2.98
CA PRO A 145 -14.27 6.86 -2.70
C PRO A 145 -14.53 8.01 -3.70
N THR A 146 -15.79 8.43 -3.83
CA THR A 146 -16.16 9.65 -4.55
C THR A 146 -15.74 10.88 -3.74
N GLN A 147 -15.54 12.04 -4.39
CA GLN A 147 -15.03 13.24 -3.72
C GLN A 147 -15.85 13.64 -2.48
N ASP A 148 -17.16 13.45 -2.48
CA ASP A 148 -18.04 13.73 -1.33
C ASP A 148 -17.92 12.73 -0.17
N ASN A 149 -17.28 11.59 -0.39
CA ASN A 149 -16.99 10.56 0.60
C ASN A 149 -15.49 10.44 0.92
N LEU A 150 -14.63 11.19 0.23
CA LEU A 150 -13.20 11.23 0.54
C LEU A 150 -12.98 12.01 1.84
N GLU A 151 -12.23 11.41 2.75
CA GLU A 151 -11.69 12.16 3.87
C GLU A 151 -10.36 12.81 3.48
N ASP A 152 -9.40 12.07 2.94
CA ASP A 152 -8.10 12.59 2.51
C ASP A 152 -7.51 11.74 1.37
N VAL A 153 -6.76 12.38 0.46
CA VAL A 153 -5.87 11.70 -0.50
C VAL A 153 -4.45 11.78 0.05
N ILE A 154 -3.79 10.64 0.21
CA ILE A 154 -2.48 10.51 0.85
C ILE A 154 -1.49 9.97 -0.18
N GLU A 155 -0.42 10.73 -0.42
CA GLU A 155 0.76 10.32 -1.17
C GLU A 155 1.89 9.94 -0.22
N ILE A 156 2.50 8.77 -0.41
CA ILE A 156 3.57 8.27 0.46
C ILE A 156 4.91 8.42 -0.26
N LYS A 157 5.86 9.09 0.39
CA LYS A 157 7.21 9.28 -0.18
C LYS A 157 8.28 8.56 0.63
N PHE A 158 9.10 7.80 -0.09
CA PHE A 158 10.26 7.10 0.43
C PHE A 158 11.54 7.91 0.18
N PRO A 159 12.68 7.60 0.83
CA PRO A 159 13.89 8.41 0.70
C PRO A 159 14.32 8.57 -0.76
N GLY A 160 14.50 9.83 -1.20
CA GLY A 160 14.88 10.18 -2.56
C GLY A 160 13.72 10.31 -3.55
N ASP A 161 12.46 10.15 -3.11
CA ASP A 161 11.26 10.43 -3.89
C ASP A 161 10.64 11.76 -3.46
N GLU A 162 10.11 12.51 -4.43
CA GLU A 162 9.51 13.84 -4.22
C GLU A 162 8.14 13.91 -4.90
N MET A 163 7.24 14.70 -4.32
CA MET A 163 5.95 15.02 -4.91
C MET A 163 6.10 16.21 -5.86
N SER A 164 5.71 16.03 -7.12
CA SER A 164 5.70 17.15 -8.08
C SER A 164 4.48 18.06 -7.91
N ASP A 165 4.58 19.31 -8.35
CA ASP A 165 3.47 20.27 -8.35
C ASP A 165 2.26 19.77 -9.15
N ALA A 166 2.51 19.12 -10.30
CA ALA A 166 1.45 18.55 -11.12
C ALA A 166 0.72 17.41 -10.39
N GLN A 167 1.46 16.55 -9.68
CA GLN A 167 0.86 15.49 -8.86
C GLN A 167 0.03 16.07 -7.71
N ARG A 168 0.54 17.11 -7.05
CA ARG A 168 -0.17 17.81 -5.98
C ARG A 168 -1.47 18.42 -6.44
N GLU A 169 -1.47 19.10 -7.59
CA GLU A 169 -2.69 19.68 -8.16
C GLU A 169 -3.71 18.62 -8.57
N ASP A 170 -3.26 17.53 -9.20
CA ASP A 170 -4.17 16.45 -9.58
C ASP A 170 -4.82 15.79 -8.35
N TYR A 171 -4.06 15.56 -7.28
CA TYR A 171 -4.62 15.00 -6.05
C TYR A 171 -5.48 16.00 -5.29
N ARG A 172 -5.17 17.31 -5.38
CA ARG A 172 -6.08 18.37 -4.90
C ARG A 172 -7.42 18.32 -5.61
N ARG A 173 -7.42 18.16 -6.93
CA ARG A 173 -8.64 18.02 -7.74
C ARG A 173 -9.45 16.77 -7.37
N ILE A 174 -8.79 15.65 -7.04
CA ILE A 174 -9.47 14.44 -6.55
C ILE A 174 -10.08 14.68 -5.16
N ALA A 175 -9.30 15.22 -4.22
CA ALA A 175 -9.70 15.40 -2.83
C ALA A 175 -10.69 16.55 -2.62
N GLY A 176 -10.72 17.55 -3.50
CA GLY A 176 -11.43 18.82 -3.28
C GLY A 176 -10.74 19.75 -2.27
N LYS A 177 -9.52 19.41 -1.84
CA LYS A 177 -8.69 20.15 -0.87
C LYS A 177 -7.22 19.72 -1.00
N ASP A 178 -6.32 20.36 -0.27
CA ASP A 178 -4.91 19.97 -0.30
C ASP A 178 -4.71 18.50 0.08
N PRO A 179 -3.93 17.73 -0.71
CA PRO A 179 -3.62 16.34 -0.40
C PRO A 179 -2.63 16.25 0.77
N ILE A 180 -2.53 15.07 1.38
CA ILE A 180 -1.57 14.78 2.42
C ILE A 180 -0.30 14.19 1.80
N LEU A 181 0.84 14.76 2.16
CA LEU A 181 2.14 14.14 1.93
C LEU A 181 2.56 13.42 3.22
N LEU A 182 2.85 12.13 3.13
CA LEU A 182 3.39 11.33 4.22
C LEU A 182 4.76 10.79 3.84
N GLU A 183 5.81 11.44 4.30
CA GLU A 183 7.16 10.93 4.13
C GLU A 183 7.44 9.81 5.14
N SER A 184 8.14 8.77 4.70
CA SER A 184 8.60 7.68 5.57
C SER A 184 9.45 8.16 6.77
N SER A 185 10.10 9.32 6.64
CA SER A 185 10.87 9.99 7.70
C SER A 185 9.99 10.42 8.88
N GLU A 186 8.71 10.71 8.65
CA GLU A 186 7.74 11.10 9.66
C GLU A 186 7.31 9.93 10.55
N CYS A 187 7.42 8.70 10.05
CA CYS A 187 7.01 7.48 10.76
C CYS A 187 7.98 7.03 11.85
N LYS A 188 9.11 7.72 12.05
CA LYS A 188 10.14 7.41 13.07
C LYS A 188 10.44 5.92 13.14
N CYS A 189 10.67 5.30 11.98
CA CYS A 189 10.97 3.88 11.89
C CYS A 189 12.28 3.58 12.63
N SER A 190 12.18 3.27 13.93
CA SER A 190 13.28 2.66 14.66
C SER A 190 13.65 1.37 13.93
N LYS A 191 14.93 1.01 13.93
CA LYS A 191 15.32 -0.38 13.66
C LYS A 191 14.68 -1.24 14.74
N GLN A 192 13.40 -1.60 14.60
CA GLN A 192 12.84 -2.67 15.37
C GLN A 192 13.65 -3.88 14.95
N GLU A 193 14.47 -4.38 15.86
CA GLU A 193 14.97 -5.74 15.78
C GLU A 193 13.74 -6.58 15.47
N GLN A 194 13.71 -7.15 14.27
CA GLN A 194 12.64 -8.07 13.93
C GLN A 194 12.57 -9.08 15.09
N PRO A 195 11.39 -9.39 15.63
CA PRO A 195 11.25 -10.59 16.41
C PRO A 195 11.81 -11.68 15.50
N GLN A 196 12.98 -12.21 15.86
CA GLN A 196 13.57 -13.32 15.13
C GLN A 196 12.42 -14.31 15.00
N LYS A 197 12.00 -14.59 13.77
CA LYS A 197 11.27 -15.82 13.51
C LYS A 197 12.21 -16.91 14.03
N HIS A 198 12.01 -17.30 15.29
CA HIS A 198 12.40 -18.61 15.75
C HIS A 198 11.57 -19.54 14.89
N VAL A 199 12.08 -19.83 13.69
CA VAL A 199 11.75 -21.06 13.02
C VAL A 199 12.36 -22.11 13.93
N ALA A 200 11.61 -22.48 14.96
CA ALA A 200 11.86 -23.74 15.63
C ALA A 200 11.94 -24.78 14.50
N PRO A 201 13.03 -25.55 14.38
CA PRO A 201 13.05 -26.66 13.46
C PRO A 201 11.81 -27.48 13.79
N VAL A 202 10.92 -27.64 12.81
CA VAL A 202 9.90 -28.68 12.89
C VAL A 202 10.71 -29.97 12.87
N GLU A 203 10.95 -30.53 14.05
CA GLU A 203 11.41 -31.89 14.21
C GLU A 203 10.30 -32.74 13.61
N ILE A 204 10.50 -33.16 12.36
CA ILE A 204 9.62 -34.11 11.69
C ILE A 204 9.85 -35.42 12.42
N GLU A 205 9.14 -35.59 13.53
CA GLU A 205 9.08 -36.82 14.26
C GLU A 205 8.58 -37.87 13.28
N GLN A 206 9.42 -38.87 13.07
CA GLN A 206 9.30 -39.83 12.00
C GLN A 206 8.04 -40.65 12.19
N LEU A 207 7.01 -40.38 11.39
CA LEU A 207 5.98 -41.37 11.11
C LEU A 207 6.59 -42.45 10.20
N ALA A 208 7.21 -43.44 10.82
CA ALA A 208 7.43 -44.75 10.23
C ALA A 208 6.88 -45.81 11.21
N PRO A 209 6.45 -47.01 10.79
CA PRO A 209 5.96 -47.48 9.49
C PRO A 209 4.71 -48.38 9.65
N VAL A 210 3.60 -48.16 8.92
CA VAL A 210 2.45 -49.13 8.94
C VAL A 210 2.04 -49.64 7.56
N ALA A 211 2.76 -49.29 6.50
CA ALA A 211 2.42 -49.76 5.14
C ALA A 211 3.22 -51.00 4.67
N THR A 212 4.04 -51.65 5.51
CA THR A 212 4.95 -52.72 5.06
C THR A 212 4.63 -54.14 5.53
N LEU A 213 3.69 -54.36 6.46
CA LEU A 213 3.32 -55.74 6.86
C LEU A 213 2.27 -56.37 5.93
N ALA A 214 1.34 -55.60 5.36
CA ALA A 214 0.31 -56.14 4.47
C ALA A 214 0.86 -56.51 3.08
N ALA A 215 1.83 -55.73 2.56
CA ALA A 215 2.39 -55.96 1.23
C ALA A 215 3.36 -57.18 1.18
N TRP A 216 4.08 -57.46 2.27
CA TRP A 216 4.97 -58.63 2.35
C TRP A 216 4.21 -59.94 2.52
N LEU A 217 3.10 -59.96 3.28
CA LEU A 217 2.25 -61.14 3.40
C LEU A 217 1.56 -61.48 2.08
N ALA A 218 1.11 -60.48 1.32
CA ALA A 218 0.50 -60.68 0.00
C ALA A 218 1.52 -61.19 -1.05
N PHE A 219 2.78 -60.74 -1.01
CA PHE A 219 3.83 -61.17 -1.93
C PHE A 219 4.31 -62.61 -1.67
N LEU A 220 4.39 -63.02 -0.41
CA LEU A 220 4.72 -64.41 -0.05
C LEU A 220 3.56 -65.37 -0.34
N ALA A 221 2.30 -64.92 -0.20
CA ALA A 221 1.13 -65.71 -0.55
C ALA A 221 0.91 -65.88 -2.06
N SER A 222 1.46 -65.00 -2.90
CA SER A 222 1.33 -65.06 -4.37
C SER A 222 2.49 -65.75 -5.10
N GLY A 223 3.45 -66.34 -4.36
CA GLY A 223 4.58 -67.06 -4.95
C GLY A 223 5.50 -66.18 -5.80
N GLY A 224 5.57 -64.87 -5.51
CA GLY A 224 6.55 -63.97 -6.14
C GLY A 224 6.20 -63.46 -7.54
N ARG A 225 4.92 -63.40 -7.93
CA ARG A 225 4.50 -62.71 -9.16
C ARG A 225 3.80 -61.38 -8.85
N SER A 226 4.34 -60.29 -9.38
CA SER A 226 3.75 -58.95 -9.28
C SER A 226 2.49 -58.85 -10.16
N PRO A 227 1.39 -58.25 -9.67
CA PRO A 227 0.19 -58.05 -10.46
C PRO A 227 0.42 -56.99 -11.55
N ILE A 228 -0.08 -57.26 -12.75
CA ILE A 228 -0.02 -56.36 -13.91
C ILE A 228 -1.07 -55.24 -13.72
N PRO A 229 -0.73 -53.96 -13.97
CA PRO A 229 -1.68 -52.86 -13.80
C PRO A 229 -2.81 -52.94 -14.84
N ALA A 230 -4.05 -52.80 -14.37
CA ALA A 230 -5.23 -52.68 -15.23
C ALA A 230 -5.27 -51.29 -15.89
N ARG A 231 -5.76 -51.25 -17.14
CA ARG A 231 -5.90 -50.07 -17.99
C ARG A 231 -7.07 -49.19 -17.56
#